data_AF-W4LXY6-F1
#
_entry.id   AF-W4LXY6-F1
#
_cell.length_a   1.000
_cell.length_b   1.000
_cell.length_c   1.000
_cell.angle_alpha   90.00
_cell.angle_beta   90.00
_cell.angle_gamma   90.00
#
_symmetry.space_group_name_H-M   'P 1'
#
loop_
_entity.id
_entity.type
_entity.pdbx_description
1 polymer ?
#
loop_
_entity_poly.entity_id
_entity_poly.type
_entity_poly.pdbx_seq_one_letter_code
_entity_poly.pdbx_strand_id
1 'polypeptide(L)'
;MALGCCLAIWLVAPATDSVAQEQEEMFTTTIVVTTASDSNPDSITRTCGYASGIYMFDENEPCSLRRAMVEASARPTVDRPILIRFEIPETEAEQFNADLGTWTISLGARLKLSRENTLETLGQVTIEGVERPIPDDMMPMQGEMPPEEMRGGPAIILETNDFPIEIESSNNTLRHFLIKGGGILQLKDDAAETLLEYNWFGLSDDGQTLAIANENNERGLSGSGGILVQSDMSVIRHNVAAGFTTRAIDVTGDTNVIDSNWIGTRSDGTVPDVNIRIQCLRSFTFEPLNWYGGWGIRVSGDGNMITNNILAGLHQTQSETETPPMAIEVFGINHTISGNQIGVDTNGIVIADDGSLNVPGVCGGGIKSGGTANRIVANTLADTKVFFPADEGNPGGAILITDSSPLFDQLTMQENVVINGPGLAMEFGPSIPMTLRAFPTPVITGMTVDAVAETTTIIGNAGLCEACRIDFYLDDFDGMPDANQEALAWIGYVEVNVPPGGNTDFTVVVDAVLPEGLGVRTNATTLFPAIIGSFGTGTSTVLSGDLYLIPAPVMP
;
A
#
# COMPACT_ATOMS: atom_id res chain seq x y z
N MET A 1 -38.92 36.81 -33.94
CA MET A 1 -39.06 35.42 -33.45
C MET A 1 -37.75 35.08 -32.77
N ALA A 2 -37.70 35.27 -31.46
CA ALA A 2 -36.54 34.95 -30.64
C ALA A 2 -36.70 33.51 -30.16
N LEU A 3 -35.72 32.65 -30.45
CA LEU A 3 -35.65 31.29 -29.93
C LEU A 3 -34.63 31.31 -28.79
N GLY A 4 -35.10 31.01 -27.59
CA GLY A 4 -34.35 31.09 -26.34
C GLY A 4 -33.26 30.04 -26.24
N CYS A 5 -32.09 30.48 -25.79
CA CYS A 5 -30.96 29.68 -25.37
C CYS A 5 -31.23 29.19 -23.94
N CYS A 6 -31.41 27.88 -23.75
CA CYS A 6 -31.49 27.28 -22.42
C CYS A 6 -30.06 27.01 -21.92
N LEU A 7 -29.56 27.91 -21.07
CA LEU A 7 -28.35 27.73 -20.29
C LEU A 7 -28.67 26.78 -19.11
N ALA A 8 -28.22 25.54 -19.18
CA ALA A 8 -28.30 24.61 -18.05
C ALA A 8 -27.14 24.90 -17.10
N ILE A 9 -27.43 25.63 -16.03
CA ILE A 9 -26.51 25.83 -14.90
C ILE A 9 -26.53 24.52 -14.09
N TRP A 10 -25.43 23.78 -14.12
CA TRP A 10 -25.19 22.70 -13.17
C TRP A 10 -24.89 23.34 -11.81
N LEU A 11 -25.84 23.22 -10.87
CA LEU A 11 -25.54 23.45 -9.46
C LEU A 11 -24.64 22.29 -8.99
N VAL A 12 -23.36 22.59 -8.76
CA VAL A 12 -22.50 21.77 -7.92
C VAL A 12 -23.07 21.84 -6.52
N ALA A 13 -23.66 20.75 -6.03
CA ALA A 13 -24.00 20.63 -4.62
C ALA A 13 -22.69 20.66 -3.82
N PRO A 14 -22.54 21.51 -2.80
CA PRO A 14 -21.38 21.43 -1.92
C PRO A 14 -21.35 20.04 -1.30
N ALA A 15 -20.21 19.36 -1.40
CA ALA A 15 -19.93 18.18 -0.60
C ALA A 15 -20.13 18.59 0.86
N THR A 16 -21.16 18.05 1.50
CA THR A 16 -21.30 18.17 2.94
C THR A 16 -20.23 17.29 3.54
N ASP A 17 -19.14 17.91 4.01
CA ASP A 17 -18.27 17.33 5.02
C ASP A 17 -19.16 16.96 6.20
N SER A 18 -19.63 15.71 6.24
CA SER A 18 -20.10 15.13 7.46
C SER A 18 -18.87 14.98 8.33
N VAL A 19 -18.61 15.99 9.16
CA VAL A 19 -17.76 15.85 10.34
C VAL A 19 -18.32 14.66 11.09
N ALA A 20 -17.69 13.50 10.92
CA ALA A 20 -17.97 12.34 11.73
C ALA A 20 -17.67 12.77 13.16
N GLN A 21 -18.71 13.06 13.94
CA GLN A 21 -18.52 13.19 15.38
C GLN A 21 -18.03 11.83 15.84
N GLU A 22 -16.76 11.78 16.25
CA GLU A 22 -16.16 10.65 16.92
C GLU A 22 -17.07 10.28 18.09
N GLN A 23 -17.82 9.19 17.90
CA GLN A 23 -18.72 8.70 18.92
C GLN A 23 -17.83 8.04 19.97
N GLU A 24 -17.65 8.70 21.12
CA GLU A 24 -16.85 8.20 22.24
C GLU A 24 -17.29 6.75 22.56
N GLU A 25 -16.44 5.78 22.21
CA GLU A 25 -16.75 4.37 22.41
C GLU A 25 -16.88 4.12 23.91
N MET A 26 -18.08 3.75 24.37
CA MET A 26 -18.27 3.41 25.77
C MET A 26 -17.75 2.00 26.03
N PHE A 27 -16.61 1.91 26.71
CA PHE A 27 -16.05 0.64 27.19
C PHE A 27 -16.74 0.18 28.47
N THR A 28 -17.12 -1.09 28.52
CA THR A 28 -17.68 -1.70 29.73
C THR A 28 -16.59 -1.89 30.79
N THR A 29 -15.39 -2.25 30.35
CA THR A 29 -14.23 -2.47 31.22
C THR A 29 -13.02 -1.71 30.70
N THR A 30 -12.27 -1.08 31.61
CA THR A 30 -10.97 -0.49 31.31
C THR A 30 -9.90 -1.14 32.18
N ILE A 31 -8.82 -1.61 31.55
CA ILE A 31 -7.63 -2.15 32.20
C ILE A 31 -6.50 -1.15 31.98
N VAL A 32 -5.84 -0.71 33.05
CA VAL A 32 -4.80 0.32 32.98
C VAL A 32 -3.44 -0.32 33.22
N VAL A 33 -2.58 -0.27 32.20
CA VAL A 33 -1.17 -0.67 32.29
C VAL A 33 -0.41 0.43 33.04
N THR A 34 0.23 0.07 34.15
CA THR A 34 0.90 1.01 35.08
C THR A 34 2.41 0.79 35.19
N THR A 35 2.95 -0.18 34.48
CA THR A 35 4.40 -0.44 34.44
C THR A 35 4.85 -0.92 33.06
N ALA A 36 6.07 -0.57 32.68
CA ALA A 36 6.75 -1.09 31.50
C ALA A 36 7.46 -2.44 31.77
N SER A 37 7.57 -2.84 33.03
CA SER A 37 8.23 -4.10 33.43
C SER A 37 7.23 -5.22 33.70
N ASP A 38 7.64 -6.47 33.49
CA ASP A 38 6.86 -7.65 33.90
C ASP A 38 7.71 -8.56 34.80
N SER A 39 7.28 -8.74 36.05
CA SER A 39 7.93 -9.64 37.02
C SER A 39 7.79 -11.12 36.64
N ASN A 40 6.84 -11.46 35.76
CA ASN A 40 6.50 -12.83 35.39
C ASN A 40 6.05 -12.93 33.91
N PRO A 41 6.98 -12.73 32.95
CA PRO A 41 6.66 -12.66 31.53
C PRO A 41 6.08 -13.96 30.94
N ASP A 42 6.31 -15.11 31.58
CA ASP A 42 5.82 -16.42 31.12
C ASP A 42 4.44 -16.80 31.70
N SER A 43 3.86 -15.97 32.57
CA SER A 43 2.60 -16.31 33.21
C SER A 43 1.41 -16.18 32.26
N ILE A 44 0.64 -17.26 32.14
CA ILE A 44 -0.63 -17.29 31.41
C ILE A 44 -1.86 -17.11 32.30
N THR A 45 -1.69 -16.93 33.61
CA THR A 45 -2.80 -16.87 34.58
C THR A 45 -2.81 -15.61 35.45
N ARG A 46 -1.72 -14.83 35.48
CA ARG A 46 -1.63 -13.59 36.26
C ARG A 46 -2.24 -12.42 35.49
N THR A 47 -3.24 -11.79 36.10
CA THR A 47 -4.07 -10.67 35.59
C THR A 47 -3.79 -9.39 36.36
N CYS A 48 -4.34 -8.24 35.95
CA CYS A 48 -4.11 -6.93 36.59
C CYS A 48 -5.07 -6.59 37.74
N GLY A 49 -6.27 -7.17 37.75
CA GLY A 49 -7.33 -6.89 38.71
C GLY A 49 -8.47 -7.92 38.70
N TYR A 50 -8.51 -8.84 37.73
CA TYR A 50 -9.54 -9.87 37.62
C TYR A 50 -9.13 -11.19 38.27
N ALA A 51 -9.94 -11.75 39.15
CA ALA A 51 -9.71 -13.06 39.75
C ALA A 51 -10.94 -13.97 39.58
N SER A 52 -10.79 -15.06 38.81
CA SER A 52 -11.82 -16.07 38.60
C SER A 52 -11.19 -17.37 38.11
N GLY A 53 -11.67 -18.51 38.62
CA GLY A 53 -11.17 -19.83 38.21
C GLY A 53 -9.66 -19.99 38.44
N ILE A 54 -8.90 -20.16 37.35
CA ILE A 54 -7.44 -20.32 37.38
C ILE A 54 -6.69 -18.97 37.32
N TYR A 55 -7.39 -17.86 37.08
CA TYR A 55 -6.81 -16.54 36.95
C TYR A 55 -6.61 -15.89 38.32
N MET A 56 -5.40 -15.39 38.56
CA MET A 56 -4.97 -14.88 39.85
C MET A 56 -4.55 -13.41 39.74
N PHE A 57 -5.16 -12.58 40.58
CA PHE A 57 -4.75 -11.20 40.81
C PHE A 57 -3.76 -11.13 41.98
N ASP A 58 -2.69 -10.35 41.82
CA ASP A 58 -1.76 -9.98 42.89
C ASP A 58 -1.82 -8.47 43.08
N GLU A 59 -2.27 -8.04 44.26
CA GLU A 59 -2.41 -6.62 44.62
C GLU A 59 -1.07 -5.91 44.82
N ASN A 60 0.02 -6.67 45.00
CA ASN A 60 1.35 -6.12 45.25
C ASN A 60 2.18 -5.94 43.97
N GLU A 61 1.68 -6.39 42.82
CA GLU A 61 2.38 -6.30 41.54
C GLU A 61 1.69 -5.28 40.63
N PRO A 62 2.42 -4.34 39.99
CA PRO A 62 1.86 -3.38 39.04
C PRO A 62 1.36 -4.06 37.75
N CYS A 63 0.42 -3.43 37.05
CA CYS A 63 -0.20 -3.99 35.85
C CYS A 63 0.71 -3.80 34.62
N SER A 64 1.26 -4.89 34.09
CA SER A 64 2.00 -4.91 32.82
C SER A 64 1.06 -5.14 31.63
N LEU A 65 1.53 -4.82 30.41
CA LEU A 65 0.78 -5.09 29.18
C LEU A 65 0.38 -6.57 29.04
N ARG A 66 1.31 -7.50 29.31
CA ARG A 66 0.99 -8.94 29.27
C ARG A 66 -0.13 -9.30 30.24
N ARG A 67 -0.08 -8.82 31.49
CA ARG A 67 -1.14 -9.07 32.48
C ARG A 67 -2.47 -8.50 32.01
N ALA A 68 -2.46 -7.33 31.38
CA ALA A 68 -3.66 -6.72 30.83
C ALA A 68 -4.25 -7.56 29.69
N MET A 69 -3.43 -8.08 28.78
CA MET A 69 -3.89 -8.98 27.71
C MET A 69 -4.42 -10.31 28.25
N VAL A 70 -3.75 -10.92 29.23
CA VAL A 70 -4.24 -12.13 29.90
C VAL A 70 -5.59 -11.87 30.59
N GLU A 71 -5.75 -10.72 31.24
CA GLU A 71 -7.02 -10.32 31.84
C GLU A 71 -8.12 -10.11 30.80
N ALA A 72 -7.83 -9.40 29.71
CA ALA A 72 -8.80 -9.18 28.65
C ALA A 72 -9.26 -10.50 28.01
N SER A 73 -8.38 -11.49 27.87
CA SER A 73 -8.73 -12.85 27.45
C SER A 73 -9.55 -13.63 28.49
N ALA A 74 -9.36 -13.36 29.78
CA ALA A 74 -10.01 -14.06 30.89
C ALA A 74 -11.41 -13.52 31.25
N ARG A 75 -11.72 -12.29 30.81
CA ARG A 75 -12.97 -11.61 31.17
C ARG A 75 -14.16 -12.11 30.32
N PRO A 76 -15.33 -12.31 30.96
CA PRO A 76 -16.54 -12.82 30.29
C PRO A 76 -17.15 -11.79 29.34
N THR A 77 -18.07 -12.23 28.48
CA THR A 77 -18.77 -11.36 27.51
C THR A 77 -19.46 -10.15 28.13
N VAL A 78 -19.95 -10.26 29.38
CA VAL A 78 -20.62 -9.13 30.07
C VAL A 78 -19.68 -7.96 30.35
N ASP A 79 -18.36 -8.18 30.32
CA ASP A 79 -17.34 -7.16 30.56
C ASP A 79 -16.88 -6.45 29.26
N ARG A 80 -17.42 -6.85 28.10
CA ARG A 80 -17.01 -6.34 26.77
C ARG A 80 -17.93 -5.19 26.32
N PRO A 81 -17.43 -4.21 25.52
CA PRO A 81 -16.05 -4.07 25.02
C PRO A 81 -15.04 -3.66 26.11
N ILE A 82 -13.77 -4.06 25.93
CA ILE A 82 -12.66 -3.83 26.87
C ILE A 82 -11.66 -2.84 26.27
N LEU A 83 -11.25 -1.83 27.04
CA LEU A 83 -10.12 -0.95 26.73
C LEU A 83 -8.90 -1.33 27.56
N ILE A 84 -7.75 -1.52 26.92
CA ILE A 84 -6.43 -1.52 27.55
C ILE A 84 -5.76 -0.19 27.21
N ARG A 85 -5.44 0.60 28.24
CA ARG A 85 -4.76 1.91 28.11
C ARG A 85 -3.54 2.00 29.02
N PHE A 86 -2.67 2.98 28.79
CA PHE A 86 -1.39 3.12 29.51
C PHE A 86 -1.39 4.36 30.42
N GLU A 87 -0.95 4.17 31.66
CA GLU A 87 -0.63 5.22 32.64
C GLU A 87 0.69 4.85 33.34
N ILE A 88 1.76 4.68 32.57
CA ILE A 88 3.08 4.32 33.10
C ILE A 88 3.75 5.59 33.65
N PRO A 89 4.20 5.61 34.91
CA PRO A 89 4.79 6.81 35.49
C PRO A 89 6.19 7.06 34.90
N GLU A 90 6.52 8.33 34.66
CA GLU A 90 7.87 8.77 34.22
C GLU A 90 8.99 8.40 35.22
N THR A 91 8.62 8.02 36.45
CA THR A 91 9.57 7.53 37.46
C THR A 91 10.20 6.19 37.10
N GLU A 92 9.66 5.44 36.13
CA GLU A 92 10.32 4.28 35.52
C GLU A 92 11.44 4.73 34.56
N ALA A 93 12.43 5.44 35.11
CA ALA A 93 13.45 6.16 34.35
C ALA A 93 14.37 5.26 33.50
N GLU A 94 14.42 3.95 33.76
CA GLU A 94 15.17 3.00 32.93
C GLU A 94 14.44 2.69 31.61
N GLN A 95 13.11 2.85 31.57
CA GLN A 95 12.26 2.56 30.43
C GLN A 95 11.67 3.83 29.79
N PHE A 96 11.75 4.97 30.48
CA PHE A 96 11.24 6.26 30.00
C PHE A 96 12.34 7.10 29.34
N ASN A 97 12.13 7.47 28.08
CA ASN A 97 12.97 8.44 27.38
C ASN A 97 12.34 9.83 27.50
N ALA A 98 12.93 10.67 28.35
CA ALA A 98 12.42 12.01 28.61
C ALA A 98 12.54 12.98 27.42
N ASP A 99 13.49 12.75 26.51
CA ASP A 99 13.68 13.62 25.33
C ASP A 99 12.57 13.40 24.29
N LEU A 100 12.10 12.15 24.18
CA LEU A 100 11.05 11.76 23.23
C LEU A 100 9.67 11.61 23.87
N GLY A 101 9.58 11.58 25.21
CA GLY A 101 8.34 11.30 25.93
C GLY A 101 7.81 9.88 25.66
N THR A 102 8.70 8.89 25.54
CA THR A 102 8.34 7.50 25.19
C THR A 102 8.64 6.52 26.33
N TRP A 103 7.87 5.43 26.40
CA TRP A 103 8.10 4.29 27.28
C TRP A 103 8.41 3.04 26.47
N THR A 104 9.51 2.37 26.80
CA THR A 104 9.89 1.10 26.18
C THR A 104 9.49 -0.09 27.06
N ILE A 105 8.62 -0.94 26.53
CA ILE A 105 8.18 -2.20 27.13
C ILE A 105 8.91 -3.33 26.42
N SER A 106 9.91 -3.92 27.08
CA SER A 106 10.64 -5.07 26.54
C SER A 106 9.84 -6.36 26.75
N LEU A 107 9.63 -7.10 25.68
CA LEU A 107 8.94 -8.39 25.72
C LEU A 107 9.96 -9.50 26.04
N GLY A 108 9.72 -10.21 27.14
CA GLY A 108 10.49 -11.40 27.52
C GLY A 108 9.95 -12.71 26.94
N ALA A 109 8.76 -12.67 26.34
CA ALA A 109 8.07 -13.81 25.75
C ALA A 109 7.02 -13.31 24.74
N ARG A 110 6.47 -14.25 23.95
CA ARG A 110 5.33 -13.96 23.07
C ARG A 110 4.16 -13.35 23.84
N LEU A 111 3.56 -12.31 23.27
CA LEU A 111 2.29 -11.75 23.76
C LEU A 111 1.15 -12.39 23.00
N LYS A 112 0.07 -12.73 23.71
CA LYS A 112 -1.06 -13.42 23.12
C LYS A 112 -2.37 -12.87 23.66
N LEU A 113 -3.23 -12.38 22.78
CA LEU A 113 -4.64 -12.16 23.04
C LEU A 113 -5.39 -13.42 22.60
N SER A 114 -5.58 -14.33 23.57
CA SER A 114 -6.10 -15.67 23.34
C SER A 114 -7.62 -15.73 23.36
N ARG A 115 -8.15 -16.76 22.72
CA ARG A 115 -9.48 -17.32 22.99
C ARG A 115 -9.50 -17.95 24.38
N GLU A 116 -10.64 -17.88 25.07
CA GLU A 116 -10.84 -18.58 26.34
C GLU A 116 -11.09 -20.08 26.11
N ASN A 117 -11.78 -20.46 25.02
CA ASN A 117 -12.03 -21.85 24.62
C ASN A 117 -12.33 -21.96 23.11
N THR A 118 -12.44 -23.19 22.58
CA THR A 118 -12.71 -23.45 21.15
C THR A 118 -14.12 -23.06 20.68
N LEU A 119 -15.00 -22.63 21.58
CA LEU A 119 -16.41 -22.34 21.29
C LEU A 119 -16.76 -20.85 21.39
N GLU A 120 -15.93 -20.06 22.08
CA GLU A 120 -16.18 -18.63 22.33
C GLU A 120 -14.96 -17.80 21.89
N THR A 121 -15.14 -17.07 20.79
CA THR A 121 -14.16 -16.09 20.29
C THR A 121 -14.39 -14.77 21.01
N LEU A 122 -13.85 -14.67 22.22
CA LEU A 122 -14.03 -13.48 23.07
C LEU A 122 -13.15 -12.30 22.58
N GLY A 123 -13.65 -11.61 21.56
CA GLY A 123 -13.10 -10.43 20.88
C GLY A 123 -13.46 -9.09 21.53
N GLN A 124 -13.51 -7.98 20.80
CA GLN A 124 -13.92 -6.65 21.33
C GLN A 124 -12.96 -6.08 22.38
N VAL A 125 -11.66 -6.16 22.08
CA VAL A 125 -10.60 -5.54 22.88
C VAL A 125 -9.92 -4.45 22.07
N THR A 126 -9.95 -3.24 22.60
CA THR A 126 -9.16 -2.12 22.11
C THR A 126 -7.90 -2.01 22.96
N ILE A 127 -6.73 -2.15 22.34
CA ILE A 127 -5.43 -1.85 22.95
C ILE A 127 -4.96 -0.53 22.36
N GLU A 128 -4.93 0.49 23.20
CA GLU A 128 -4.67 1.86 22.80
C GLU A 128 -3.40 2.37 23.45
N GLY A 129 -2.36 2.55 22.64
CA GLY A 129 -1.17 3.28 23.04
C GLY A 129 -1.45 4.76 23.22
N VAL A 130 -0.45 5.47 23.74
CA VAL A 130 -0.51 6.93 23.93
C VAL A 130 0.12 7.60 22.72
N GLU A 131 -0.55 8.61 22.14
CA GLU A 131 0.06 9.45 21.12
C GLU A 131 0.95 10.52 21.78
N ARG A 132 2.10 10.82 21.18
CA ARG A 132 2.94 11.94 21.64
C ARG A 132 2.29 13.27 21.26
N PRO A 133 2.35 14.30 22.13
CA PRO A 133 2.01 15.66 21.71
C PRO A 133 3.03 16.16 20.68
N ILE A 134 2.55 16.83 19.63
CA ILE A 134 3.37 17.46 18.60
C ILE A 134 4.01 18.73 19.16
N PRO A 135 5.34 18.94 19.05
CA PRO A 135 5.93 20.25 19.25
C PRO A 135 5.45 21.24 18.17
N ASP A 136 4.99 22.44 18.56
CA ASP A 136 4.43 23.48 17.66
C ASP A 136 5.34 23.86 16.48
N ASP A 137 6.65 23.61 16.57
CA ASP A 137 7.66 23.94 15.57
C ASP A 137 7.90 22.85 14.51
N MET A 138 7.31 21.67 14.67
CA MET A 138 7.44 20.53 13.75
C MET A 138 6.23 20.31 12.84
N MET A 139 5.25 21.22 12.80
CA MET A 139 4.11 21.11 11.87
C MET A 139 4.55 21.37 10.41
N PRO A 140 4.43 20.40 9.48
CA PRO A 140 4.83 20.62 8.10
C PRO A 140 3.97 21.69 7.39
N MET A 141 4.60 22.46 6.50
CA MET A 141 3.92 23.38 5.58
C MET A 141 3.76 22.69 4.21
N GLN A 142 2.53 22.28 3.89
CA GLN A 142 2.02 21.86 2.57
C GLN A 142 2.38 20.44 2.08
N GLY A 143 1.35 19.78 1.51
CA GLY A 143 1.26 18.33 1.26
C GLY A 143 0.09 17.76 2.06
N GLU A 144 -0.66 16.76 1.55
CA GLU A 144 -1.70 16.09 2.35
C GLU A 144 -1.04 15.51 3.59
N MET A 145 -1.14 16.24 4.69
CA MET A 145 -0.46 15.91 5.94
C MET A 145 -0.99 14.55 6.43
N PRO A 146 -0.16 13.77 7.13
CA PRO A 146 -0.65 12.76 8.06
C PRO A 146 -1.89 13.28 8.80
N PRO A 147 -2.89 12.41 9.07
CA PRO A 147 -3.93 12.72 10.04
C PRO A 147 -3.30 13.36 11.28
N GLU A 148 -3.99 14.33 11.90
CA GLU A 148 -3.46 15.08 13.04
C GLU A 148 -2.93 14.14 14.15
N GLU A 149 -3.56 12.97 14.27
CA GLU A 149 -3.28 11.79 15.11
C GLU A 149 -1.94 11.04 14.83
N MET A 150 -1.17 11.46 13.83
CA MET A 150 0.15 10.86 13.53
C MET A 150 1.32 11.79 13.84
N ARG A 151 1.06 13.05 14.18
CA ARG A 151 2.09 14.10 14.14
C ARG A 151 3.03 14.10 15.35
N GLY A 152 2.78 13.29 16.37
CA GLY A 152 3.76 12.98 17.42
C GLY A 152 4.27 11.54 17.36
N GLY A 153 3.54 10.61 16.76
CA GLY A 153 3.86 9.19 16.75
C GLY A 153 3.66 8.48 18.10
N PRO A 154 3.84 7.15 18.14
CA PRO A 154 3.60 6.34 19.33
C PRO A 154 4.50 6.70 20.52
N ALA A 155 3.91 6.91 21.69
CA ALA A 155 4.65 7.04 22.95
C ALA A 155 4.97 5.67 23.59
N ILE A 156 4.23 4.62 23.22
CA ILE A 156 4.48 3.25 23.70
C ILE A 156 5.29 2.48 22.67
N ILE A 157 6.48 2.06 23.07
CA ILE A 157 7.41 1.26 22.28
C ILE A 157 7.39 -0.17 22.81
N LEU A 158 7.08 -1.12 21.92
CA LEU A 158 7.14 -2.55 22.19
C LEU A 158 8.45 -3.08 21.61
N GLU A 159 9.42 -3.36 22.47
CA GLU A 159 10.68 -3.98 22.09
C GLU A 159 10.52 -5.49 22.16
N THR A 160 10.29 -6.11 21.00
CA THR A 160 9.79 -7.48 20.91
C THR A 160 10.87 -8.53 21.11
N ASN A 161 12.15 -8.23 20.92
CA ASN A 161 13.23 -9.23 20.97
C ASN A 161 12.92 -10.49 20.13
N ASP A 162 12.43 -10.29 18.90
CA ASP A 162 11.93 -11.30 17.95
C ASP A 162 10.67 -12.08 18.38
N PHE A 163 10.03 -11.74 19.51
CA PHE A 163 8.79 -12.37 19.93
C PHE A 163 7.56 -11.79 19.20
N PRO A 164 6.65 -12.64 18.70
CA PRO A 164 5.44 -12.16 18.05
C PRO A 164 4.40 -11.66 19.07
N ILE A 165 3.55 -10.74 18.60
CA ILE A 165 2.29 -10.36 19.25
C ILE A 165 1.17 -11.05 18.49
N GLU A 166 0.53 -12.04 19.11
CA GLU A 166 -0.48 -12.89 18.49
C GLU A 166 -1.89 -12.49 18.92
N ILE A 167 -2.77 -12.23 17.95
CA ILE A 167 -4.20 -11.99 18.15
C ILE A 167 -4.97 -13.19 17.60
N GLU A 168 -5.78 -13.83 18.43
CA GLU A 168 -6.55 -15.03 18.07
C GLU A 168 -8.07 -14.86 18.29
N SER A 169 -8.52 -13.65 18.58
CA SER A 169 -9.93 -13.27 18.73
C SER A 169 -10.30 -12.17 17.74
N SER A 170 -11.59 -12.07 17.42
CA SER A 170 -12.10 -11.15 16.39
C SER A 170 -12.42 -9.76 16.96
N ASN A 171 -12.78 -8.79 16.11
CA ASN A 171 -13.29 -7.48 16.56
C ASN A 171 -12.35 -6.75 17.53
N ASN A 172 -11.04 -6.81 17.32
CA ASN A 172 -10.08 -6.10 18.16
C ASN A 172 -9.60 -4.83 17.46
N THR A 173 -9.11 -3.87 18.24
CA THR A 173 -8.44 -2.68 17.73
C THR A 173 -7.08 -2.57 18.39
N LEU A 174 -6.02 -2.40 17.59
CA LEU A 174 -4.67 -2.14 18.09
C LEU A 174 -4.13 -0.88 17.42
N ARG A 175 -3.81 0.14 18.24
CA ARG A 175 -3.35 1.43 17.72
C ARG A 175 -2.33 2.14 18.60
N HIS A 176 -1.54 3.02 17.97
CA HIS A 176 -0.55 3.90 18.59
C HIS A 176 0.61 3.15 19.27
N PHE A 177 1.17 2.13 18.62
CA PHE A 177 2.38 1.43 19.07
C PHE A 177 3.55 1.59 18.10
N LEU A 178 4.77 1.72 18.62
CA LEU A 178 5.98 1.46 17.86
C LEU A 178 6.48 0.05 18.19
N ILE A 179 6.67 -0.80 17.20
CA ILE A 179 7.14 -2.19 17.36
C ILE A 179 8.58 -2.30 16.82
N LYS A 180 9.51 -2.64 17.72
CA LYS A 180 10.96 -2.74 17.46
C LYS A 180 11.49 -4.13 17.75
N GLY A 181 12.58 -4.51 17.07
CA GLY A 181 13.33 -5.72 17.38
C GLY A 181 12.74 -6.98 16.75
N GLY A 182 12.39 -6.92 15.46
CA GLY A 182 12.13 -8.08 14.61
C GLY A 182 10.88 -8.92 14.84
N GLY A 183 10.10 -8.62 15.88
CA GLY A 183 8.81 -9.26 16.13
C GLY A 183 7.74 -8.82 15.14
N ILE A 184 6.79 -9.72 14.91
CA ILE A 184 5.66 -9.54 13.98
C ILE A 184 4.38 -9.38 14.79
N LEU A 185 3.49 -8.49 14.35
CA LEU A 185 2.09 -8.49 14.80
C LEU A 185 1.30 -9.47 13.92
N GLN A 186 0.82 -10.56 14.53
CA GLN A 186 0.17 -11.66 13.83
C GLN A 186 -1.31 -11.76 14.19
N LEU A 187 -2.18 -11.59 13.19
CA LEU A 187 -3.60 -11.95 13.26
C LEU A 187 -3.75 -13.39 12.77
N LYS A 188 -4.19 -14.31 13.63
CA LYS A 188 -4.43 -15.72 13.23
C LYS A 188 -5.84 -15.91 12.68
N ASP A 189 -6.11 -17.09 12.12
CA ASP A 189 -7.34 -17.52 11.42
C ASP A 189 -8.67 -16.94 11.91
N ASP A 190 -8.79 -16.72 13.22
CA ASP A 190 -10.03 -16.25 13.80
C ASP A 190 -10.01 -14.81 14.33
N ALA A 191 -8.96 -14.07 14.04
CA ALA A 191 -8.82 -12.66 14.36
C ALA A 191 -9.53 -11.76 13.35
N ALA A 192 -10.66 -12.24 12.80
CA ALA A 192 -11.43 -11.50 11.82
C ALA A 192 -11.94 -10.15 12.36
N GLU A 193 -12.26 -9.21 11.47
CA GLU A 193 -12.81 -7.90 11.85
C GLU A 193 -11.88 -7.12 12.79
N THR A 194 -10.56 -7.36 12.73
CA THR A 194 -9.58 -6.62 13.55
C THR A 194 -9.09 -5.37 12.83
N LEU A 195 -9.03 -4.26 13.55
CA LEU A 195 -8.47 -2.98 13.10
C LEU A 195 -7.06 -2.80 13.63
N LEU A 196 -6.10 -2.63 12.72
CA LEU A 196 -4.71 -2.26 13.01
C LEU A 196 -4.45 -0.86 12.43
N GLU A 197 -4.26 0.14 13.28
CA GLU A 197 -4.07 1.51 12.82
C GLU A 197 -3.04 2.32 13.59
N TYR A 198 -2.39 3.27 12.92
CA TYR A 198 -1.45 4.21 13.56
C TYR A 198 -0.30 3.55 14.32
N ASN A 199 0.15 2.38 13.85
CA ASN A 199 1.30 1.68 14.42
C ASN A 199 2.54 1.88 13.54
N TRP A 200 3.70 1.97 14.17
CA TRP A 200 5.00 2.04 13.51
C TRP A 200 5.75 0.72 13.69
N PHE A 201 6.45 0.27 12.66
CA PHE A 201 7.16 -1.01 12.65
C PHE A 201 8.57 -0.83 12.08
N GLY A 202 9.56 -1.31 12.82
CA GLY A 202 10.94 -1.40 12.33
C GLY A 202 11.69 -0.06 12.25
N LEU A 203 11.16 1.00 12.84
CA LEU A 203 11.79 2.32 12.93
C LEU A 203 12.43 2.58 14.31
N SER A 204 13.34 3.54 14.36
CA SER A 204 13.85 4.12 15.61
C SER A 204 12.76 4.85 16.41
N ASP A 205 13.05 5.18 17.67
CA ASP A 205 12.09 5.79 18.61
C ASP A 205 11.54 7.15 18.13
N ASP A 206 12.32 7.86 17.32
CA ASP A 206 11.95 9.12 16.66
C ASP A 206 11.33 8.92 15.26
N GLY A 207 11.31 7.69 14.74
CA GLY A 207 10.78 7.35 13.43
C GLY A 207 11.66 7.75 12.24
N GLN A 208 12.88 8.27 12.47
CA GLN A 208 13.71 8.87 11.41
C GLN A 208 14.69 7.90 10.76
N THR A 209 14.98 6.77 11.41
CA THR A 209 15.94 5.75 10.95
C THR A 209 15.37 4.34 11.14
N LEU A 210 16.03 3.33 10.59
CA LEU A 210 15.65 1.91 10.80
C LEU A 210 16.15 1.43 12.16
N ALA A 211 15.31 0.70 12.89
CA ALA A 211 15.72 -0.01 14.10
C ALA A 211 16.20 -1.42 13.74
N ILE A 212 17.51 -1.57 13.58
CA ILE A 212 18.14 -2.87 13.26
C ILE A 212 17.89 -3.86 14.40
N ALA A 213 17.25 -4.99 14.08
CA ALA A 213 16.84 -6.00 15.07
C ALA A 213 18.05 -6.69 15.73
N ASN A 214 19.14 -6.88 14.99
CA ASN A 214 20.36 -7.47 15.49
C ASN A 214 21.59 -6.75 14.94
N GLU A 215 22.24 -5.94 15.77
CA GLU A 215 23.46 -5.19 15.41
C GLU A 215 24.63 -6.11 14.99
N ASN A 216 24.63 -7.38 15.40
CA ASN A 216 25.65 -8.35 14.95
C ASN A 216 25.32 -8.98 13.59
N ASN A 217 24.12 -8.72 13.06
CA ASN A 217 23.66 -9.21 11.76
C ASN A 217 22.74 -8.17 11.09
N GLU A 218 23.34 -7.06 10.65
CA GLU A 218 22.62 -5.94 10.02
C GLU A 218 21.90 -6.34 8.71
N ARG A 219 22.26 -7.49 8.09
CA ARG A 219 21.52 -8.04 6.94
C ARG A 219 20.10 -8.47 7.29
N GLY A 220 19.82 -8.72 8.58
CA GLY A 220 18.48 -8.97 9.09
C GLY A 220 17.60 -7.72 9.13
N LEU A 221 18.19 -6.54 8.90
CA LEU A 221 17.53 -5.23 8.96
C LEU A 221 16.69 -5.10 10.24
N SER A 222 15.47 -4.57 10.15
CA SER A 222 14.53 -4.43 11.26
C SER A 222 13.78 -5.72 11.60
N GLY A 223 14.01 -6.82 10.87
CA GLY A 223 13.44 -8.13 11.13
C GLY A 223 12.93 -8.87 9.90
N SER A 224 12.13 -9.90 10.16
CA SER A 224 11.54 -10.73 9.10
C SER A 224 10.26 -10.13 8.50
N GLY A 225 9.40 -9.45 9.27
CA GLY A 225 8.20 -8.80 8.75
C GLY A 225 7.56 -7.86 9.77
N GLY A 226 6.56 -7.07 9.36
CA GLY A 226 5.82 -6.17 10.24
C GLY A 226 4.49 -6.76 10.71
N ILE A 227 3.55 -6.89 9.76
CA ILE A 227 2.18 -7.37 10.00
C ILE A 227 1.93 -8.64 9.19
N LEU A 228 1.44 -9.68 9.87
CA LEU A 228 1.00 -10.93 9.25
C LEU A 228 -0.48 -11.18 9.56
N VAL A 229 -1.31 -11.27 8.53
CA VAL A 229 -2.75 -11.51 8.65
C VAL A 229 -3.10 -12.85 8.05
N GLN A 230 -3.70 -13.71 8.84
CA GLN A 230 -4.20 -15.03 8.41
C GLN A 230 -5.72 -15.12 8.61
N SER A 231 -6.40 -13.98 8.70
CA SER A 231 -7.84 -13.83 8.97
C SER A 231 -8.55 -13.00 7.90
N ASP A 232 -9.87 -12.93 8.03
CA ASP A 232 -10.76 -12.24 7.08
C ASP A 232 -11.24 -10.89 7.63
N MET A 233 -11.75 -10.02 6.75
CA MET A 233 -12.47 -8.78 7.10
C MET A 233 -11.68 -7.82 8.01
N SER A 234 -10.35 -7.93 8.05
CA SER A 234 -9.51 -7.08 8.88
C SER A 234 -9.15 -5.79 8.14
N VAL A 235 -8.95 -4.71 8.90
CA VAL A 235 -8.58 -3.40 8.36
C VAL A 235 -7.20 -3.03 8.87
N ILE A 236 -6.27 -2.80 7.94
CA ILE A 236 -4.90 -2.40 8.20
C ILE A 236 -4.72 -1.04 7.57
N ARG A 237 -4.74 0.02 8.37
CA ARG A 237 -4.69 1.39 7.84
C ARG A 237 -3.76 2.31 8.58
N HIS A 238 -3.21 3.31 7.89
CA HIS A 238 -2.42 4.35 8.56
C HIS A 238 -1.25 3.81 9.40
N ASN A 239 -0.67 2.67 9.02
CA ASN A 239 0.54 2.14 9.67
C ASN A 239 1.78 2.56 8.89
N VAL A 240 2.91 2.65 9.58
CA VAL A 240 4.23 2.91 9.00
C VAL A 240 5.12 1.70 9.20
N ALA A 241 5.73 1.17 8.14
CA ALA A 241 6.56 -0.03 8.24
C ALA A 241 7.79 0.05 7.34
N ALA A 242 8.98 -0.16 7.89
CA ALA A 242 10.22 -0.13 7.12
C ALA A 242 11.27 -1.12 7.64
N GLY A 243 12.18 -1.52 6.74
CA GLY A 243 13.36 -2.31 7.10
C GLY A 243 13.14 -3.80 7.20
N PHE A 244 12.14 -4.38 6.51
CA PHE A 244 11.88 -5.81 6.59
C PHE A 244 12.54 -6.61 5.47
N THR A 245 13.16 -7.74 5.84
CA THR A 245 13.76 -8.69 4.88
C THR A 245 12.71 -9.53 4.15
N THR A 246 11.49 -9.61 4.69
CA THR A 246 10.31 -10.07 3.97
C THR A 246 9.25 -8.96 3.95
N ARG A 247 7.98 -9.29 3.69
CA ARG A 247 6.91 -8.31 3.46
C ARG A 247 6.62 -7.50 4.72
N ALA A 248 6.45 -6.19 4.54
CA ALA A 248 5.99 -5.31 5.60
C ALA A 248 4.57 -5.69 6.05
N ILE A 249 3.70 -6.02 5.09
CA ILE A 249 2.35 -6.54 5.31
C ILE A 249 2.16 -7.80 4.46
N ASP A 250 1.86 -8.94 5.07
CA ASP A 250 1.52 -10.19 4.39
C ASP A 250 0.12 -10.64 4.82
N VAL A 251 -0.81 -10.73 3.88
CA VAL A 251 -2.21 -11.09 4.12
C VAL A 251 -2.56 -12.38 3.39
N THR A 252 -3.10 -13.34 4.13
CA THR A 252 -3.72 -14.56 3.64
C THR A 252 -5.12 -14.65 4.24
N GLY A 253 -6.13 -14.31 3.47
CA GLY A 253 -7.52 -14.25 3.92
C GLY A 253 -8.36 -13.40 2.97
N ASP A 254 -9.64 -13.31 3.28
CA ASP A 254 -10.64 -12.75 2.37
C ASP A 254 -11.16 -11.40 2.88
N THR A 255 -11.50 -10.51 1.95
CA THR A 255 -12.21 -9.24 2.21
C THR A 255 -11.51 -8.30 3.20
N ASN A 256 -10.19 -8.39 3.31
CA ASN A 256 -9.38 -7.45 4.10
C ASN A 256 -9.19 -6.12 3.37
N VAL A 257 -8.99 -5.05 4.14
CA VAL A 257 -8.70 -3.70 3.64
C VAL A 257 -7.32 -3.28 4.11
N ILE A 258 -6.44 -2.96 3.16
CA ILE A 258 -5.10 -2.41 3.39
C ILE A 258 -5.09 -1.00 2.82
N ASP A 259 -5.29 0.01 3.66
CA ASP A 259 -5.55 1.38 3.21
C ASP A 259 -4.59 2.41 3.81
N SER A 260 -4.07 3.33 2.99
CA SER A 260 -3.36 4.52 3.50
C SER A 260 -2.18 4.21 4.44
N ASN A 261 -1.46 3.11 4.23
CA ASN A 261 -0.23 2.77 4.95
C ASN A 261 1.01 3.36 4.24
N TRP A 262 2.08 3.61 4.99
CA TRP A 262 3.38 4.04 4.45
C TRP A 262 4.42 2.95 4.63
N ILE A 263 4.91 2.42 3.51
CA ILE A 263 5.80 1.26 3.47
C ILE A 263 7.15 1.66 2.89
N GLY A 264 8.21 1.33 3.62
CA GLY A 264 9.58 1.66 3.27
C GLY A 264 9.96 3.13 3.50
N THR A 265 9.19 3.89 4.27
CA THR A 265 9.45 5.30 4.57
C THR A 265 9.82 5.52 6.03
N ARG A 266 10.23 6.74 6.36
CA ARG A 266 10.22 7.26 7.73
C ARG A 266 8.79 7.43 8.25
N SER A 267 8.67 7.78 9.53
CA SER A 267 7.39 8.09 10.18
C SER A 267 6.62 9.24 9.55
N ASP A 268 7.28 10.20 8.92
CA ASP A 268 6.67 11.32 8.20
C ASP A 268 6.29 10.97 6.74
N GLY A 269 6.45 9.70 6.36
CA GLY A 269 6.20 9.22 5.02
C GLY A 269 7.26 9.60 3.99
N THR A 270 8.36 10.26 4.39
CA THR A 270 9.49 10.59 3.49
C THR A 270 10.51 9.47 3.42
N VAL A 271 11.34 9.46 2.38
CA VAL A 271 12.54 8.62 2.32
C VAL A 271 13.78 9.50 2.49
N PRO A 272 14.81 9.08 3.26
CA PRO A 272 16.07 9.81 3.31
C PRO A 272 16.67 10.05 1.93
N ASP A 273 17.34 11.19 1.74
CA ASP A 273 18.13 11.41 0.54
C ASP A 273 19.25 10.36 0.45
N VAL A 274 19.12 9.47 -0.53
CA VAL A 274 20.13 8.46 -0.86
C VAL A 274 20.79 8.89 -2.15
N ASN A 275 22.12 8.79 -2.19
CA ASN A 275 22.83 9.07 -3.42
C ASN A 275 22.32 8.16 -4.55
N ILE A 276 21.73 8.76 -5.58
CA ILE A 276 21.16 8.08 -6.75
C ILE A 276 22.12 7.06 -7.39
N ARG A 277 23.44 7.25 -7.25
CA ARG A 277 24.46 6.31 -7.77
C ARG A 277 24.51 4.98 -7.03
N ILE A 278 23.94 4.88 -5.83
CA ILE A 278 23.91 3.65 -5.02
C ILE A 278 22.49 3.16 -4.73
N GLN A 279 21.48 3.98 -5.05
CA GLN A 279 20.08 3.63 -4.98
C GLN A 279 19.80 2.46 -5.95
N CYS A 280 19.13 1.43 -5.45
CA CYS A 280 18.81 0.23 -6.21
C CYS A 280 20.00 -0.46 -6.88
N LEU A 281 21.20 -0.30 -6.31
CA LEU A 281 22.31 -1.19 -6.61
C LEU A 281 22.26 -2.42 -5.69
N ARG A 282 22.59 -3.58 -6.27
CA ARG A 282 22.66 -4.84 -5.54
C ARG A 282 23.64 -4.70 -4.37
N SER A 283 23.09 -4.68 -3.15
CA SER A 283 23.85 -4.46 -1.93
C SER A 283 24.10 -5.80 -1.22
N PHE A 284 25.30 -6.37 -1.38
CA PHE A 284 25.64 -7.64 -0.73
C PHE A 284 25.83 -7.51 0.78
N THR A 285 26.26 -6.34 1.24
CA THR A 285 26.45 -5.98 2.63
C THR A 285 25.61 -4.76 2.97
N PHE A 286 25.32 -4.59 4.25
CA PHE A 286 24.67 -3.38 4.76
C PHE A 286 25.62 -2.18 4.59
N GLU A 287 25.10 -1.10 4.03
CA GLU A 287 25.77 0.21 3.92
C GLU A 287 24.95 1.24 4.69
N PRO A 288 25.47 1.80 5.80
CA PRO A 288 24.73 2.77 6.62
C PRO A 288 24.27 4.03 5.88
N LEU A 289 24.92 4.38 4.77
CA LEU A 289 24.52 5.51 3.92
C LEU A 289 23.35 5.21 2.97
N ASN A 290 22.93 3.95 2.88
CA ASN A 290 21.81 3.55 2.04
C ASN A 290 20.53 3.44 2.88
N TRP A 291 19.39 3.57 2.21
CA TRP A 291 18.10 3.31 2.81
C TRP A 291 17.58 1.94 2.36
N TYR A 292 17.28 1.08 3.33
CA TYR A 292 16.78 -0.27 3.10
C TYR A 292 15.32 -0.37 3.56
N GLY A 293 14.39 0.24 2.83
CA GLY A 293 12.97 0.25 3.19
C GLY A 293 12.33 -1.14 3.29
N GLY A 294 12.96 -2.19 2.75
CA GLY A 294 12.49 -3.57 2.82
C GLY A 294 11.58 -3.95 1.65
N TRP A 295 10.66 -4.89 1.88
CA TRP A 295 9.61 -5.26 0.92
C TRP A 295 8.29 -4.56 1.20
N GLY A 296 7.46 -4.49 0.17
CA GLY A 296 6.11 -3.97 0.26
C GLY A 296 5.08 -4.96 0.81
N ILE A 297 3.93 -5.01 0.14
CA ILE A 297 2.71 -5.70 0.55
C ILE A 297 2.54 -7.00 -0.26
N ARG A 298 2.14 -8.08 0.39
CA ARG A 298 1.64 -9.29 -0.27
C ARG A 298 0.24 -9.62 0.21
N VAL A 299 -0.65 -9.96 -0.72
CA VAL A 299 -2.03 -10.36 -0.42
C VAL A 299 -2.39 -11.62 -1.18
N SER A 300 -3.11 -12.52 -0.52
CA SER A 300 -3.76 -13.66 -1.15
C SER A 300 -5.12 -13.98 -0.55
N GLY A 301 -6.03 -14.49 -1.36
CA GLY A 301 -7.42 -14.81 -0.97
C GLY A 301 -8.44 -14.33 -2.00
N ASP A 302 -9.59 -13.83 -1.55
CA ASP A 302 -10.66 -13.26 -2.35
C ASP A 302 -11.05 -11.85 -1.85
N GLY A 303 -11.34 -10.94 -2.76
CA GLY A 303 -12.08 -9.70 -2.44
C GLY A 303 -11.32 -8.68 -1.59
N ASN A 304 -10.00 -8.84 -1.39
CA ASN A 304 -9.20 -7.87 -0.65
C ASN A 304 -9.06 -6.52 -1.39
N MET A 305 -8.95 -5.42 -0.63
CA MET A 305 -8.75 -4.06 -1.11
C MET A 305 -7.39 -3.53 -0.66
N ILE A 306 -6.59 -3.01 -1.59
CA ILE A 306 -5.27 -2.42 -1.35
C ILE A 306 -5.31 -1.01 -1.91
N THR A 307 -5.55 -0.02 -1.06
CA THR A 307 -5.90 1.33 -1.51
C THR A 307 -5.05 2.42 -0.87
N ASN A 308 -4.75 3.48 -1.65
CA ASN A 308 -4.15 4.72 -1.14
C ASN A 308 -2.84 4.56 -0.34
N ASN A 309 -2.11 3.45 -0.48
CA ASN A 309 -0.86 3.24 0.23
C ASN A 309 0.29 4.00 -0.46
N ILE A 310 1.26 4.46 0.32
CA ILE A 310 2.53 5.01 -0.17
C ILE A 310 3.62 3.95 0.04
N LEU A 311 4.29 3.55 -1.03
CA LEU A 311 5.36 2.55 -0.99
C LEU A 311 6.60 3.11 -1.66
N ALA A 312 7.62 3.47 -0.90
CA ALA A 312 8.81 4.14 -1.41
C ALA A 312 10.08 3.62 -0.75
N GLY A 313 11.24 3.80 -1.39
CA GLY A 313 12.54 3.42 -0.81
C GLY A 313 12.70 1.92 -0.59
N LEU A 314 11.94 1.08 -1.33
CA LEU A 314 11.97 -0.37 -1.18
C LEU A 314 13.29 -0.94 -1.71
N HIS A 315 14.16 -1.28 -0.78
CA HIS A 315 15.47 -1.85 -1.02
C HIS A 315 15.84 -2.74 0.18
N GLN A 316 16.67 -3.76 -0.04
CA GLN A 316 17.22 -4.59 1.02
C GLN A 316 18.63 -5.03 0.65
N THR A 317 19.38 -5.54 1.63
CA THR A 317 20.61 -6.27 1.31
C THR A 317 20.27 -7.60 0.63
N GLN A 318 20.94 -7.96 -0.46
CA GLN A 318 20.58 -9.12 -1.27
C GLN A 318 21.77 -9.98 -1.70
N SER A 319 21.52 -11.27 -1.94
CA SER A 319 22.43 -12.16 -2.66
C SER A 319 22.36 -11.97 -4.18
N GLU A 320 23.23 -12.64 -4.96
CA GLU A 320 23.27 -12.54 -6.44
C GLU A 320 22.00 -13.07 -7.12
N THR A 321 21.29 -13.97 -6.45
CA THR A 321 20.13 -14.68 -7.02
C THR A 321 18.80 -14.23 -6.42
N GLU A 322 18.83 -13.32 -5.46
CA GLU A 322 17.61 -12.78 -4.86
C GLU A 322 16.96 -11.75 -5.78
N THR A 323 15.63 -11.85 -5.84
CA THR A 323 14.78 -10.89 -6.53
C THR A 323 14.73 -9.59 -5.73
N PRO A 324 14.84 -8.42 -6.38
CA PRO A 324 14.58 -7.13 -5.75
C PRO A 324 13.22 -7.06 -5.04
N PRO A 325 13.05 -6.22 -4.00
CA PRO A 325 11.78 -6.12 -3.28
C PRO A 325 10.67 -5.56 -4.17
N MET A 326 9.56 -6.28 -4.28
CA MET A 326 8.36 -5.79 -4.97
C MET A 326 7.50 -4.94 -4.04
N ALA A 327 6.80 -3.97 -4.62
CA ALA A 327 5.92 -3.08 -3.85
C ALA A 327 4.57 -3.74 -3.53
N ILE A 328 3.87 -4.31 -4.51
CA ILE A 328 2.60 -5.02 -4.26
C ILE A 328 2.60 -6.36 -5.00
N GLU A 329 2.33 -7.44 -4.28
CA GLU A 329 2.08 -8.76 -4.84
C GLU A 329 0.67 -9.23 -4.48
N VAL A 330 -0.14 -9.60 -5.47
CA VAL A 330 -1.46 -10.19 -5.23
C VAL A 330 -1.60 -11.55 -5.92
N PHE A 331 -2.22 -12.49 -5.22
CA PHE A 331 -2.55 -13.81 -5.73
C PHE A 331 -3.95 -14.21 -5.28
N GLY A 332 -4.88 -14.38 -6.20
CA GLY A 332 -6.24 -14.73 -5.82
C GLY A 332 -7.26 -14.05 -6.71
N ILE A 333 -8.44 -13.81 -6.18
CA ILE A 333 -9.56 -13.34 -7.00
C ILE A 333 -10.21 -12.08 -6.47
N ASN A 334 -10.80 -11.30 -7.38
CA ASN A 334 -11.58 -10.10 -7.08
C ASN A 334 -10.86 -9.04 -6.22
N HIS A 335 -9.53 -8.98 -6.26
CA HIS A 335 -8.81 -7.94 -5.52
C HIS A 335 -8.99 -6.58 -6.19
N THR A 336 -9.05 -5.52 -5.38
CA THR A 336 -8.98 -4.14 -5.88
C THR A 336 -7.69 -3.49 -5.41
N ILE A 337 -6.89 -3.02 -6.34
CA ILE A 337 -5.63 -2.31 -6.11
C ILE A 337 -5.77 -0.92 -6.71
N SER A 338 -5.97 0.11 -5.89
CA SER A 338 -6.26 1.44 -6.43
C SER A 338 -5.74 2.62 -5.62
N GLY A 339 -5.36 3.69 -6.30
CA GLY A 339 -4.91 4.93 -5.64
C GLY A 339 -3.56 4.81 -4.93
N ASN A 340 -2.83 3.70 -5.08
CA ASN A 340 -1.53 3.54 -4.43
C ASN A 340 -0.47 4.38 -5.14
N GLN A 341 0.45 4.94 -4.36
CA GLN A 341 1.63 5.67 -4.82
C GLN A 341 2.85 4.79 -4.58
N ILE A 342 3.52 4.37 -5.65
CA ILE A 342 4.66 3.45 -5.62
C ILE A 342 5.88 4.15 -6.18
N GLY A 343 6.98 4.13 -5.43
CA GLY A 343 8.22 4.84 -5.70
C GLY A 343 8.14 6.35 -5.50
N VAL A 344 7.04 6.83 -4.92
CA VAL A 344 6.77 8.23 -4.57
C VAL A 344 6.56 8.28 -3.06
N ASP A 345 7.17 9.24 -2.38
CA ASP A 345 6.98 9.48 -0.94
C ASP A 345 6.04 10.67 -0.70
N THR A 346 5.89 11.11 0.55
CA THR A 346 5.00 12.24 0.88
C THR A 346 5.44 13.59 0.29
N ASN A 347 6.66 13.73 -0.21
CA ASN A 347 7.08 14.92 -0.97
C ASN A 347 6.57 14.90 -2.42
N GLY A 348 6.01 13.78 -2.87
CA GLY A 348 5.51 13.60 -4.21
C GLY A 348 6.63 13.41 -5.23
N ILE A 349 6.28 13.65 -6.49
CA ILE A 349 7.23 13.58 -7.60
C ILE A 349 7.95 14.93 -7.74
N VAL A 350 9.26 14.94 -7.51
CA VAL A 350 10.09 16.13 -7.70
C VAL A 350 10.92 15.97 -8.98
N ILE A 351 10.79 16.91 -9.91
CA ILE A 351 11.65 17.00 -11.10
C ILE A 351 12.76 18.00 -10.78
N ALA A 352 14.01 17.56 -10.85
CA ALA A 352 15.19 18.38 -10.61
C ALA A 352 15.42 19.40 -11.74
N ASP A 353 16.28 20.40 -11.49
CA ASP A 353 16.59 21.48 -12.44
C ASP A 353 17.20 20.98 -13.77
N ASP A 354 17.80 19.79 -13.76
CA ASP A 354 18.35 19.12 -14.95
C ASP A 354 17.34 18.24 -15.69
N GLY A 355 16.07 18.25 -15.25
CA GLY A 355 14.99 17.44 -15.78
C GLY A 355 14.97 15.99 -15.27
N SER A 356 15.90 15.59 -14.39
CA SER A 356 15.87 14.25 -13.80
C SER A 356 14.79 14.11 -12.75
N LEU A 357 14.22 12.92 -12.67
CA LEU A 357 13.25 12.57 -11.65
C LEU A 357 13.98 12.31 -10.33
N ASN A 358 13.76 13.13 -9.30
CA ASN A 358 14.24 12.89 -7.95
C ASN A 358 13.13 12.26 -7.12
N VAL A 359 13.00 10.95 -7.23
CA VAL A 359 12.06 10.16 -6.42
C VAL A 359 12.81 9.01 -5.74
N PRO A 360 12.31 8.54 -4.59
CA PRO A 360 12.95 7.42 -3.89
C PRO A 360 12.83 6.08 -4.61
N GLY A 361 11.86 5.96 -5.52
CA GLY A 361 11.68 4.76 -6.35
C GLY A 361 11.44 3.49 -5.55
N VAL A 362 11.43 2.36 -6.28
CA VAL A 362 11.44 1.02 -5.69
C VAL A 362 12.35 0.12 -6.53
N CYS A 363 13.20 -0.66 -5.86
CA CYS A 363 14.24 -1.42 -6.55
C CYS A 363 13.73 -2.69 -7.23
N GLY A 364 12.51 -3.12 -6.93
CA GLY A 364 11.81 -4.19 -7.64
C GLY A 364 10.47 -3.73 -8.21
N GLY A 365 9.74 -4.68 -8.78
CA GLY A 365 8.55 -4.38 -9.57
C GLY A 365 7.48 -3.65 -8.76
N GLY A 366 6.70 -2.81 -9.43
CA GLY A 366 5.62 -2.06 -8.77
C GLY A 366 4.48 -2.97 -8.34
N ILE A 367 3.71 -3.49 -9.29
CA ILE A 367 2.57 -4.37 -9.00
C ILE A 367 2.74 -5.69 -9.74
N LYS A 368 2.71 -6.79 -8.99
CA LYS A 368 2.62 -8.14 -9.55
C LYS A 368 1.26 -8.73 -9.19
N SER A 369 0.48 -9.11 -10.21
CA SER A 369 -0.84 -9.71 -10.01
C SER A 369 -0.94 -11.07 -10.67
N GLY A 370 -1.38 -12.06 -9.89
CA GLY A 370 -1.85 -13.35 -10.36
C GLY A 370 -3.27 -13.64 -9.87
N GLY A 371 -3.93 -14.59 -10.54
CA GLY A 371 -5.33 -14.89 -10.32
C GLY A 371 -6.26 -14.09 -11.24
N THR A 372 -7.57 -14.05 -10.93
CA THR A 372 -8.61 -13.60 -11.86
C THR A 372 -9.55 -12.57 -11.25
N ALA A 373 -10.19 -11.77 -12.08
CA ALA A 373 -11.09 -10.67 -11.73
C ALA A 373 -10.45 -9.57 -10.83
N ASN A 374 -9.12 -9.51 -10.77
CA ASN A 374 -8.41 -8.44 -10.08
C ASN A 374 -8.53 -7.12 -10.87
N ARG A 375 -8.63 -6.01 -10.14
CA ARG A 375 -8.73 -4.66 -10.70
C ARG A 375 -7.56 -3.82 -10.21
N ILE A 376 -6.74 -3.36 -11.14
CA ILE A 376 -5.59 -2.48 -10.90
C ILE A 376 -5.93 -1.13 -11.53
N VAL A 377 -6.34 -0.15 -10.71
CA VAL A 377 -6.93 1.10 -11.22
C VAL A 377 -6.34 2.32 -10.55
N ALA A 378 -5.98 3.35 -11.32
CA ALA A 378 -5.60 4.66 -10.78
C ALA A 378 -4.43 4.60 -9.78
N ASN A 379 -3.43 3.74 -10.03
CA ASN A 379 -2.19 3.74 -9.24
C ASN A 379 -1.13 4.61 -9.93
N THR A 380 -0.26 5.23 -9.14
CA THR A 380 0.92 5.97 -9.64
C THR A 380 2.17 5.17 -9.31
N LEU A 381 2.96 4.84 -10.33
CA LEU A 381 4.21 4.09 -10.21
C LEU A 381 5.34 4.96 -10.77
N ALA A 382 6.32 5.31 -9.95
CA ALA A 382 7.47 6.12 -10.35
C ALA A 382 8.78 5.38 -10.05
N ASP A 383 9.74 5.43 -10.98
CA ASP A 383 11.08 4.86 -10.81
C ASP A 383 11.09 3.41 -10.29
N THR A 384 10.18 2.60 -10.83
CA THR A 384 10.09 1.16 -10.53
C THR A 384 11.13 0.40 -11.35
N LYS A 385 11.81 -0.57 -10.73
CA LYS A 385 12.81 -1.42 -11.41
C LYS A 385 12.32 -2.88 -11.43
N VAL A 386 12.86 -3.76 -12.27
CA VAL A 386 12.51 -5.21 -12.23
C VAL A 386 13.75 -6.07 -12.04
N PHE A 387 14.90 -5.54 -12.44
CA PHE A 387 16.19 -6.17 -12.31
C PHE A 387 17.22 -5.13 -11.86
N PHE A 388 18.32 -5.61 -11.29
CA PHE A 388 19.48 -4.74 -11.13
C PHE A 388 20.08 -4.45 -12.51
N PRO A 389 20.70 -3.28 -12.70
CA PRO A 389 21.32 -2.89 -13.99
C PRO A 389 22.35 -3.89 -14.55
N ALA A 390 22.79 -4.88 -13.77
CA ALA A 390 23.72 -5.91 -14.22
C ALA A 390 23.05 -7.11 -14.94
N ASP A 391 21.72 -7.24 -14.86
CA ASP A 391 20.95 -8.39 -15.37
C ASP A 391 20.22 -8.05 -16.70
N GLU A 392 20.78 -7.12 -17.49
CA GLU A 392 20.22 -6.63 -18.76
C GLU A 392 19.83 -7.77 -19.74
N GLY A 393 18.58 -7.75 -20.21
CA GLY A 393 18.16 -8.65 -21.29
C GLY A 393 16.64 -8.84 -21.47
N ASN A 394 15.83 -8.47 -20.48
CA ASN A 394 14.37 -8.48 -20.63
C ASN A 394 13.76 -7.27 -19.91
N PRO A 395 13.23 -6.25 -20.63
CA PRO A 395 12.50 -5.18 -19.99
C PRO A 395 11.28 -5.79 -19.30
N GLY A 396 11.18 -5.59 -17.98
CA GLY A 396 10.02 -6.05 -17.23
C GLY A 396 8.89 -5.02 -17.26
N GLY A 397 7.70 -5.43 -16.83
CA GLY A 397 6.57 -4.55 -16.56
C GLY A 397 6.62 -3.90 -15.17
N ALA A 398 6.34 -2.60 -15.07
CA ALA A 398 6.02 -1.94 -13.80
C ALA A 398 4.78 -2.59 -13.15
N ILE A 399 3.78 -2.91 -13.99
CA ILE A 399 2.67 -3.80 -13.67
C ILE A 399 2.87 -5.12 -14.41
N LEU A 400 3.17 -6.19 -13.68
CA LEU A 400 3.37 -7.53 -14.21
C LEU A 400 2.19 -8.43 -13.88
N ILE A 401 1.56 -8.98 -14.90
CA ILE A 401 0.49 -9.95 -14.75
C ILE A 401 1.02 -11.34 -15.03
N THR A 402 0.92 -12.22 -14.05
CA THR A 402 1.40 -13.59 -14.17
C THR A 402 0.42 -14.54 -13.52
N ASP A 403 -0.15 -15.42 -14.33
CA ASP A 403 -0.93 -16.53 -13.83
C ASP A 403 -0.75 -17.74 -14.76
N SER A 404 -0.63 -18.92 -14.16
CA SER A 404 -0.63 -20.21 -14.85
C SER A 404 -1.92 -20.99 -14.61
N SER A 405 -2.88 -20.42 -13.87
CA SER A 405 -4.16 -21.01 -13.57
C SER A 405 -4.99 -21.19 -14.84
N PRO A 406 -5.61 -22.36 -15.04
CA PRO A 406 -6.58 -22.56 -16.12
C PRO A 406 -7.88 -21.76 -15.90
N LEU A 407 -8.04 -21.15 -14.72
CA LEU A 407 -9.20 -20.33 -14.34
C LEU A 407 -8.93 -18.82 -14.52
N PHE A 408 -7.79 -18.43 -15.09
CA PHE A 408 -7.52 -17.05 -15.43
C PHE A 408 -8.53 -16.57 -16.49
N ASP A 409 -9.39 -15.62 -16.12
CA ASP A 409 -10.57 -15.24 -16.89
C ASP A 409 -10.70 -13.72 -17.09
N GLN A 410 -10.33 -12.93 -16.09
CA GLN A 410 -10.52 -11.48 -16.13
C GLN A 410 -9.38 -10.76 -15.41
N LEU A 411 -8.98 -9.60 -15.93
CA LEU A 411 -8.14 -8.63 -15.23
C LEU A 411 -8.41 -7.24 -15.78
N THR A 412 -8.67 -6.28 -14.91
CA THR A 412 -8.82 -4.88 -15.29
C THR A 412 -7.56 -4.09 -14.96
N MET A 413 -7.03 -3.35 -15.94
CA MET A 413 -5.93 -2.39 -15.80
C MET A 413 -6.36 -1.06 -16.43
N GLN A 414 -6.61 -0.04 -15.63
CA GLN A 414 -7.13 1.26 -16.08
C GLN A 414 -6.50 2.41 -15.30
N GLU A 415 -6.33 3.57 -15.92
CA GLU A 415 -5.97 4.82 -15.24
C GLU A 415 -4.63 4.77 -14.48
N ASN A 416 -3.81 3.73 -14.67
CA ASN A 416 -2.52 3.62 -13.98
C ASN A 416 -1.47 4.49 -14.69
N VAL A 417 -0.76 5.28 -13.90
CA VAL A 417 0.34 6.13 -14.33
C VAL A 417 1.66 5.43 -14.02
N VAL A 418 2.55 5.37 -15.01
CA VAL A 418 3.89 4.79 -14.88
C VAL A 418 4.90 5.79 -15.42
N ILE A 419 5.82 6.23 -14.56
CA ILE A 419 6.84 7.24 -14.85
C ILE A 419 8.21 6.60 -14.60
N ASN A 420 9.10 6.60 -15.59
CA ASN A 420 10.44 5.99 -15.48
C ASN A 420 10.39 4.52 -15.04
N GLY A 421 9.61 3.73 -15.78
CA GLY A 421 9.42 2.30 -15.52
C GLY A 421 10.62 1.41 -15.92
N PRO A 422 10.52 0.09 -15.70
CA PRO A 422 11.58 -0.90 -15.96
C PRO A 422 11.71 -1.30 -17.45
N GLY A 423 11.12 -0.51 -18.35
CA GLY A 423 11.06 -0.74 -19.80
C GLY A 423 9.63 -0.88 -20.32
N LEU A 424 8.73 -1.56 -19.59
CA LEU A 424 7.31 -1.62 -19.94
C LEU A 424 6.44 -1.10 -18.78
N ALA A 425 5.41 -0.33 -19.08
CA ALA A 425 4.43 0.06 -18.06
C ALA A 425 3.56 -1.13 -17.63
N MET A 426 3.12 -1.97 -18.59
CA MET A 426 2.27 -3.14 -18.36
C MET A 426 2.80 -4.33 -19.15
N GLU A 427 2.96 -5.47 -18.48
CA GLU A 427 3.46 -6.71 -19.10
C GLU A 427 2.57 -7.91 -18.75
N PHE A 428 2.28 -8.73 -19.76
CA PHE A 428 1.77 -10.08 -19.56
C PHE A 428 2.90 -11.10 -19.54
N GLY A 429 3.05 -11.80 -18.42
CA GLY A 429 3.99 -12.89 -18.28
C GLY A 429 3.71 -14.06 -19.25
N PRO A 430 4.69 -14.95 -19.46
CA PRO A 430 4.64 -15.98 -20.51
C PRO A 430 3.50 -16.99 -20.32
N SER A 431 3.03 -17.18 -19.08
CA SER A 431 1.95 -18.09 -18.72
C SER A 431 0.56 -17.58 -19.12
N ILE A 432 0.41 -16.29 -19.41
CA ILE A 432 -0.84 -15.71 -19.88
C ILE A 432 -1.15 -16.22 -21.30
N PRO A 433 -2.41 -16.62 -21.61
CA PRO A 433 -2.74 -17.18 -22.92
C PRO A 433 -2.42 -16.22 -24.08
N MET A 434 -1.92 -16.78 -25.19
CA MET A 434 -1.58 -16.03 -26.40
C MET A 434 -2.75 -15.21 -26.94
N THR A 435 -3.99 -15.69 -26.77
CA THR A 435 -5.20 -14.97 -27.19
C THR A 435 -5.33 -13.59 -26.54
N LEU A 436 -4.91 -13.45 -25.28
CA LEU A 436 -4.86 -12.15 -24.60
C LEU A 436 -3.57 -11.40 -24.95
N ARG A 437 -2.42 -12.08 -24.88
CA ARG A 437 -1.11 -11.45 -25.12
C ARG A 437 -0.94 -10.84 -26.52
N ALA A 438 -1.56 -11.44 -27.53
CA ALA A 438 -1.49 -10.99 -28.91
C ALA A 438 -2.76 -10.25 -29.38
N PHE A 439 -3.67 -9.90 -28.47
CA PHE A 439 -4.84 -9.11 -28.84
C PHE A 439 -4.40 -7.69 -29.23
N PRO A 440 -4.78 -7.20 -30.43
CA PRO A 440 -4.32 -5.90 -30.90
C PRO A 440 -4.92 -4.76 -30.07
N THR A 441 -4.11 -3.77 -29.76
CA THR A 441 -4.55 -2.55 -29.09
C THR A 441 -5.23 -1.58 -30.07
N PRO A 442 -6.08 -0.65 -29.59
CA PRO A 442 -6.69 0.39 -30.42
C PRO A 442 -5.65 1.28 -31.09
N VAL A 443 -5.93 1.70 -32.33
CA VAL A 443 -5.02 2.53 -33.14
C VAL A 443 -5.53 3.95 -33.25
N ILE A 444 -4.65 4.93 -33.05
CA ILE A 444 -4.95 6.34 -33.33
C ILE A 444 -4.56 6.65 -34.77
N THR A 445 -5.51 7.20 -35.54
CA THR A 445 -5.33 7.54 -36.95
C THR A 445 -5.22 9.04 -37.20
N GLY A 446 -5.59 9.85 -36.22
CA GLY A 446 -5.41 11.30 -36.27
C GLY A 446 -5.56 11.96 -34.91
N MET A 447 -4.82 13.04 -34.71
CA MET A 447 -4.95 13.91 -33.54
C MET A 447 -4.95 15.37 -33.99
N THR A 448 -5.77 16.20 -33.35
CA THR A 448 -5.84 17.64 -33.60
C THR A 448 -5.92 18.37 -32.26
N VAL A 449 -4.97 19.28 -32.01
CA VAL A 449 -4.91 20.08 -30.79
C VAL A 449 -5.65 21.40 -31.00
N ASP A 450 -6.56 21.73 -30.09
CA ASP A 450 -7.13 23.06 -29.97
C ASP A 450 -6.53 23.74 -28.73
N ALA A 451 -5.47 24.52 -28.97
CA ALA A 451 -4.77 25.25 -27.92
C ALA A 451 -5.62 26.37 -27.28
N VAL A 452 -6.70 26.82 -27.92
CA VAL A 452 -7.59 27.85 -27.37
C VAL A 452 -8.60 27.23 -26.42
N ALA A 453 -9.13 26.06 -26.79
CA ALA A 453 -10.05 25.30 -25.94
C ALA A 453 -9.34 24.45 -24.89
N GLU A 454 -8.00 24.38 -24.94
CA GLU A 454 -7.16 23.52 -24.11
C GLU A 454 -7.50 22.02 -24.23
N THR A 455 -7.83 21.57 -25.45
CA THR A 455 -8.29 20.19 -25.71
C THR A 455 -7.54 19.53 -26.86
N THR A 456 -7.60 18.20 -26.91
CA THR A 456 -7.14 17.41 -28.05
C THR A 456 -8.26 16.53 -28.57
N THR A 457 -8.53 16.60 -29.87
CA THR A 457 -9.41 15.64 -30.56
C THR A 457 -8.59 14.46 -31.04
N ILE A 458 -8.96 13.25 -30.61
CA ILE A 458 -8.34 11.98 -31.00
C ILE A 458 -9.33 11.21 -31.88
N ILE A 459 -8.87 10.76 -33.04
CA ILE A 459 -9.60 9.93 -33.99
C ILE A 459 -8.85 8.62 -34.12
N GLY A 460 -9.56 7.50 -34.05
CA GLY A 460 -8.93 6.19 -34.11
C GLY A 460 -9.91 5.07 -34.44
N ASN A 461 -9.42 3.84 -34.32
CA ASN A 461 -10.17 2.61 -34.56
C ASN A 461 -9.86 1.60 -33.45
N ALA A 462 -10.90 1.04 -32.82
CA ALA A 462 -10.76 0.07 -31.72
C ALA A 462 -10.31 -1.33 -32.19
N GLY A 463 -10.15 -1.54 -33.50
CA GLY A 463 -9.77 -2.81 -34.09
C GLY A 463 -10.82 -3.89 -33.84
N LEU A 464 -10.37 -5.00 -33.26
CA LEU A 464 -11.21 -6.14 -32.89
C LEU A 464 -12.04 -5.90 -31.61
N CYS A 465 -11.87 -4.76 -30.96
CA CYS A 465 -12.55 -4.41 -29.70
C CYS A 465 -13.88 -3.71 -29.98
N GLU A 466 -14.90 -4.48 -30.40
CA GLU A 466 -16.21 -3.96 -30.82
C GLU A 466 -17.05 -3.39 -29.67
N ALA A 467 -16.75 -3.78 -28.44
CA ALA A 467 -17.40 -3.30 -27.24
C ALA A 467 -16.38 -3.11 -26.11
N CYS A 468 -15.67 -1.99 -26.14
CA CYS A 468 -14.55 -1.70 -25.26
C CYS A 468 -14.48 -0.24 -24.82
N ARG A 469 -14.01 -0.03 -23.59
CA ARG A 469 -13.45 1.24 -23.12
C ARG A 469 -12.01 1.33 -23.61
N ILE A 470 -11.63 2.47 -24.18
CA ILE A 470 -10.28 2.77 -24.66
C ILE A 470 -9.73 3.89 -23.79
N ASP A 471 -8.67 3.63 -23.03
CA ASP A 471 -7.99 4.64 -22.22
C ASP A 471 -6.80 5.22 -22.98
N PHE A 472 -6.55 6.52 -22.77
CA PHE A 472 -5.48 7.28 -23.42
C PHE A 472 -4.46 7.74 -22.38
N TYR A 473 -3.18 7.54 -22.69
CA TYR A 473 -2.08 7.88 -21.81
C TYR A 473 -1.06 8.74 -22.54
N LEU A 474 -0.48 9.73 -21.87
CA LEU A 474 0.69 10.45 -22.36
C LEU A 474 1.93 9.58 -22.22
N ASP A 475 2.80 9.67 -23.20
CA ASP A 475 4.16 9.16 -23.13
C ASP A 475 5.08 10.11 -23.91
N ASP A 476 6.33 10.19 -23.52
CA ASP A 476 7.33 11.00 -24.20
C ASP A 476 8.05 10.20 -25.30
N PHE A 477 8.73 10.91 -26.19
CA PHE A 477 9.58 10.28 -27.18
C PHE A 477 11.03 10.27 -26.67
N ASP A 478 11.41 9.19 -26.01
CA ASP A 478 12.77 8.96 -25.48
C ASP A 478 13.82 8.61 -26.57
N GLY A 479 13.48 8.79 -27.85
CA GLY A 479 14.38 8.54 -28.99
C GLY A 479 14.28 7.13 -29.57
N MET A 480 13.50 6.23 -28.98
CA MET A 480 13.15 4.93 -29.57
C MET A 480 11.69 4.57 -29.29
N PRO A 481 10.84 4.36 -30.31
CA PRO A 481 9.40 4.09 -30.11
C PRO A 481 9.05 2.95 -29.13
N ASP A 482 9.98 2.02 -28.92
CA ASP A 482 9.78 0.76 -28.20
C ASP A 482 10.73 0.53 -27.01
N ALA A 483 11.62 1.48 -26.65
CA ALA A 483 12.66 1.21 -25.65
C ALA A 483 12.14 1.33 -24.20
N ASN A 484 11.30 2.33 -23.92
CA ASN A 484 10.59 2.46 -22.65
C ASN A 484 9.13 2.84 -22.92
N GLN A 485 8.19 1.96 -22.60
CA GLN A 485 6.78 2.32 -22.58
C GLN A 485 6.44 2.94 -21.24
N GLU A 486 6.00 4.18 -21.27
CA GLU A 486 5.50 4.88 -20.09
C GLU A 486 4.01 5.19 -20.21
N ALA A 487 3.43 5.64 -19.10
CA ALA A 487 2.09 6.17 -19.01
C ALA A 487 2.14 7.39 -18.10
N LEU A 488 2.82 8.44 -18.56
CA LEU A 488 3.15 9.64 -17.79
C LEU A 488 1.93 10.34 -17.19
N ALA A 489 0.80 10.28 -17.90
CA ALA A 489 -0.48 10.76 -17.39
C ALA A 489 -1.63 10.04 -18.09
N TRP A 490 -2.73 9.78 -17.37
CA TRP A 490 -4.00 9.41 -17.99
C TRP A 490 -4.75 10.67 -18.42
N ILE A 491 -5.20 10.75 -19.67
CA ILE A 491 -5.83 11.96 -20.24
C ILE A 491 -7.30 11.78 -20.62
N GLY A 492 -7.85 10.58 -20.44
CA GLY A 492 -9.27 10.31 -20.65
C GLY A 492 -9.54 8.96 -21.30
N TYR A 493 -10.79 8.77 -21.71
CA TYR A 493 -11.24 7.53 -22.33
C TYR A 493 -12.39 7.75 -23.32
N VAL A 494 -12.65 6.73 -24.15
CA VAL A 494 -13.87 6.64 -24.97
C VAL A 494 -14.43 5.23 -24.90
N GLU A 495 -15.75 5.09 -24.93
CA GLU A 495 -16.41 3.79 -25.08
C GLU A 495 -16.83 3.58 -26.53
N VAL A 496 -16.36 2.49 -27.11
CA VAL A 496 -16.84 1.97 -28.39
C VAL A 496 -17.76 0.81 -28.07
N ASN A 497 -19.01 0.88 -28.52
CA ASN A 497 -20.00 -0.18 -28.31
C ASN A 497 -20.84 -0.35 -29.57
N VAL A 498 -20.36 -1.22 -30.45
CA VAL A 498 -21.00 -1.54 -31.72
C VAL A 498 -21.32 -3.04 -31.81
N PRO A 499 -22.34 -3.44 -32.60
CA PRO A 499 -22.61 -4.84 -32.84
C PRO A 499 -21.41 -5.57 -33.48
N PRO A 500 -21.34 -6.91 -33.37
CA PRO A 500 -20.28 -7.65 -34.03
C PRO A 500 -20.21 -7.44 -35.54
N GLY A 501 -19.02 -7.15 -36.05
CA GLY A 501 -18.73 -6.72 -37.42
C GLY A 501 -19.05 -5.26 -37.73
N GLY A 502 -19.40 -4.45 -36.71
CA GLY A 502 -19.69 -3.02 -36.84
C GLY A 502 -18.44 -2.17 -37.08
N ASN A 503 -18.64 -0.89 -37.42
CA ASN A 503 -17.53 0.05 -37.52
C ASN A 503 -17.05 0.45 -36.12
N THR A 504 -15.78 0.18 -35.81
CA THR A 504 -15.13 0.46 -34.53
C THR A 504 -14.34 1.78 -34.50
N ASP A 505 -14.55 2.64 -35.51
CA ASP A 505 -14.02 4.00 -35.51
C ASP A 505 -14.55 4.82 -34.32
N PHE A 506 -13.68 5.62 -33.71
CA PHE A 506 -14.04 6.52 -32.61
C PHE A 506 -13.50 7.93 -32.84
N THR A 507 -14.15 8.89 -32.19
CA THR A 507 -13.69 10.26 -32.08
C THR A 507 -14.00 10.74 -30.67
N VAL A 508 -12.99 11.27 -29.99
CA VAL A 508 -13.10 11.78 -28.61
C VAL A 508 -12.37 13.10 -28.50
N VAL A 509 -12.89 13.99 -27.66
CA VAL A 509 -12.21 15.20 -27.23
C VAL A 509 -11.77 14.98 -25.80
N VAL A 510 -10.47 15.04 -25.54
CA VAL A 510 -9.90 14.96 -24.19
C VAL A 510 -9.56 16.37 -23.71
N ASP A 511 -9.81 16.61 -22.42
CA ASP A 511 -9.54 17.89 -21.73
C ASP A 511 -8.06 18.00 -21.37
N ALA A 512 -7.19 17.83 -22.37
CA ALA A 512 -5.74 17.95 -22.26
C ALA A 512 -5.15 18.46 -23.57
N VAL A 513 -4.30 19.48 -23.47
CA VAL A 513 -3.40 19.88 -24.57
C VAL A 513 -2.22 18.94 -24.56
N LEU A 514 -1.97 18.24 -25.68
CA LEU A 514 -0.76 17.47 -25.86
C LEU A 514 0.48 18.39 -25.94
N PRO A 515 1.41 18.32 -24.97
CA PRO A 515 2.65 19.07 -25.02
C PRO A 515 3.53 18.67 -26.22
N GLU A 516 4.38 19.59 -26.67
CA GLU A 516 5.39 19.29 -27.69
C GLU A 516 6.32 18.17 -27.20
N GLY A 517 6.59 17.18 -28.06
CA GLY A 517 7.43 16.04 -27.73
C GLY A 517 6.71 14.87 -27.04
N LEU A 518 5.44 15.03 -26.66
CA LEU A 518 4.61 13.94 -26.13
C LEU A 518 3.72 13.33 -27.21
N GLY A 519 3.48 12.03 -27.08
CA GLY A 519 2.50 11.27 -27.84
C GLY A 519 1.42 10.68 -26.95
N VAL A 520 0.55 9.90 -27.57
CA VAL A 520 -0.50 9.15 -26.89
C VAL A 520 -0.28 7.65 -27.06
N ARG A 521 -0.47 6.88 -26.00
CA ARG A 521 -0.65 5.44 -26.01
C ARG A 521 -2.08 5.05 -25.67
N THR A 522 -2.47 3.86 -26.07
CA THR A 522 -3.82 3.33 -25.83
C THR A 522 -3.76 2.02 -25.06
N ASN A 523 -4.79 1.76 -24.25
CA ASN A 523 -5.18 0.40 -23.91
C ASN A 523 -6.67 0.19 -24.21
N ALA A 524 -7.12 -1.06 -24.19
CA ALA A 524 -8.54 -1.37 -24.25
C ALA A 524 -8.95 -2.23 -23.05
N THR A 525 -10.18 -2.04 -22.60
CA THR A 525 -10.86 -2.88 -21.61
C THR A 525 -12.23 -3.31 -22.14
N THR A 526 -12.53 -4.61 -22.13
CA THR A 526 -13.79 -5.14 -22.66
C THR A 526 -15.01 -4.70 -21.83
N LEU A 527 -16.11 -4.30 -22.48
CA LEU A 527 -17.39 -3.97 -21.84
C LEU A 527 -18.33 -5.19 -21.76
N PHE A 528 -18.06 -6.22 -22.55
CA PHE A 528 -18.78 -7.49 -22.59
C PHE A 528 -17.80 -8.67 -22.58
N PRO A 529 -18.24 -9.87 -22.15
CA PRO A 529 -17.37 -11.04 -22.15
C PRO A 529 -17.14 -11.55 -23.58
N ALA A 530 -16.11 -12.37 -23.76
CA ALA A 530 -15.75 -13.04 -25.01
C ALA A 530 -15.43 -12.12 -26.21
N ILE A 531 -15.12 -10.84 -25.97
CA ILE A 531 -14.53 -9.95 -26.98
C ILE A 531 -13.09 -10.35 -27.26
N ILE A 532 -12.32 -10.64 -26.19
CA ILE A 532 -11.00 -11.25 -26.29
C ILE A 532 -11.19 -12.74 -25.98
N GLY A 533 -11.25 -13.59 -27.02
CA GLY A 533 -11.34 -15.04 -26.83
C GLY A 533 -12.49 -15.47 -25.90
N SER A 534 -12.15 -16.17 -24.82
CA SER A 534 -13.11 -16.64 -23.79
C SER A 534 -13.07 -15.81 -22.50
N PHE A 535 -12.35 -14.69 -22.47
CA PHE A 535 -12.14 -13.90 -21.25
C PHE A 535 -13.41 -13.12 -20.86
N GLY A 536 -13.56 -12.87 -19.56
CA GLY A 536 -14.67 -12.12 -18.97
C GLY A 536 -14.72 -10.64 -19.36
N THR A 537 -15.83 -9.98 -19.02
CA THR A 537 -15.98 -8.52 -19.09
C THR A 537 -14.91 -7.84 -18.27
N GLY A 538 -14.44 -6.65 -18.65
CA GLY A 538 -13.46 -5.91 -17.88
C GLY A 538 -12.03 -6.41 -18.08
N THR A 539 -11.78 -7.25 -19.09
CA THR A 539 -10.43 -7.72 -19.41
C THR A 539 -9.69 -6.63 -20.20
N SER A 540 -8.55 -6.20 -19.68
CA SER A 540 -7.72 -5.16 -20.30
C SER A 540 -6.59 -5.75 -21.14
N THR A 541 -6.19 -5.02 -22.18
CA THR A 541 -4.93 -5.25 -22.90
C THR A 541 -3.75 -4.56 -22.17
N VAL A 542 -2.51 -4.87 -22.58
CA VAL A 542 -1.37 -3.99 -22.28
C VAL A 542 -1.48 -2.67 -23.04
N LEU A 543 -0.56 -1.73 -22.77
CA LEU A 543 -0.42 -0.50 -23.56
C LEU A 543 -0.01 -0.80 -25.00
N SER A 544 -0.36 0.09 -25.92
CA SER A 544 0.08 0.04 -27.30
C SER A 544 1.60 0.10 -27.42
N GLY A 545 2.17 -0.78 -28.25
CA GLY A 545 3.57 -0.69 -28.64
C GLY A 545 3.87 0.61 -29.39
N ASP A 546 2.96 1.03 -30.26
CA ASP A 546 3.08 2.30 -30.97
C ASP A 546 2.81 3.50 -30.03
N LEU A 547 3.67 4.50 -30.15
CA LEU A 547 3.46 5.86 -29.65
C LEU A 547 2.90 6.73 -30.78
N TYR A 548 1.70 7.26 -30.60
CA TYR A 548 1.05 8.10 -31.61
C TYR A 548 1.42 9.56 -31.38
N LEU A 549 2.16 10.15 -32.31
CA LEU A 549 2.57 11.55 -32.26
C LEU A 549 1.61 12.44 -33.05
N ILE A 550 1.51 13.72 -32.66
CA ILE A 550 0.83 14.72 -33.50
C ILE A 550 1.64 14.85 -34.79
N PRO A 551 1.01 14.74 -35.98
CA PRO A 551 1.69 14.99 -37.23
C PRO A 551 2.29 16.40 -37.19
N ALA A 552 3.61 16.52 -37.41
CA ALA A 552 4.26 17.82 -37.49
C ALA A 552 3.48 18.71 -38.46
N PRO A 553 3.18 19.99 -38.11
CA PRO A 553 2.46 20.87 -39.01
C PRO A 553 3.21 20.90 -40.34
N VAL A 554 2.50 20.59 -41.42
CA VAL A 554 3.07 20.65 -42.77
C VAL A 554 3.46 22.11 -42.98
N MET A 555 4.76 22.42 -42.86
CA MET A 555 5.25 23.76 -43.11
C MET A 555 4.88 24.13 -44.57
N PRO A 556 4.22 25.28 -44.79
CA PRO A 556 3.70 25.66 -46.10
C PRO A 556 4.78 25.88 -47.16
#